data_AF-A0A2V7WBN7-F1
#
_entry.id   AF-A0A2V7WBN7-F1
#
_cell.length_a   1.000
_cell.length_b   1.000
_cell.length_c   1.000
_cell.angle_alpha   90.00
_cell.angle_beta   90.00
_cell.angle_gamma   90.00
#
_symmetry.space_group_name_H-M   'P 1'
#
loop_
_entity.id
_entity.type
_entity.pdbx_description
1 polymer ?
#
loop_
_entity_poly.entity_id
_entity_poly.type
_entity_poly.pdbx_seq_one_letter_code
_entity_poly.pdbx_strand_id
1 'polypeptide(L)'
;MASSSPAPKARCASARCNAPANRARRPARWRAGWGGGWAMFSERARAIALLQRIERESLYASLLLLHESGFVRTLVLGVLRWRSRLDFVIEHFAQRPLKKLDPVVVDVLRLGIYQLQYMDVPSYAAVSETVDLTPKRARGFVNAILRRASEKKTPEPRDVATRTAHPQWLIDRWTKFFGVERATKIAEANQELSYPDVLSLKGDAPPDAEPSKFVNGLWRLHGSSADLDRERFYPMDEGSAVIADIARSYGDDVLDLAAAPGGKMIYMAHHGARVIANDVSIARIRPLKARGAKIVVSDGRQPPFRKKFEVVLLDAPCSATGTIRKNPEIKWRLREADIASFATLQRELLASAMTLANKYVVYSTCSLEPEENDEIVAPYARVDVDGRWQMADGEERASPSAIRHAPSFSEWIESGVLRLTPDSGADGFTAFVLRV
;
A
#
# COMPACT_ATOMS: atom_id res chain seq x y z
N MET A 1 -72.03 16.29 -33.56
CA MET A 1 -71.96 14.83 -33.81
C MET A 1 -70.48 14.50 -33.95
N ALA A 2 -69.84 14.03 -32.87
CA ALA A 2 -69.46 12.62 -32.67
C ALA A 2 -68.60 12.10 -33.84
N SER A 3 -67.37 11.62 -33.68
CA SER A 3 -66.87 10.77 -32.60
C SER A 3 -65.32 10.74 -32.58
N SER A 4 -64.81 10.66 -31.37
CA SER A 4 -63.44 10.40 -30.94
C SER A 4 -62.91 8.99 -31.28
N SER A 5 -61.62 8.91 -31.63
CA SER A 5 -60.74 7.78 -31.29
C SER A 5 -59.26 8.23 -31.33
N PRO A 6 -58.48 8.02 -30.26
CA PRO A 6 -57.10 8.50 -30.16
C PRO A 6 -56.07 7.43 -30.58
N ALA A 7 -55.01 7.88 -31.25
CA ALA A 7 -53.84 7.09 -31.63
C ALA A 7 -52.93 6.76 -30.42
N PRO A 8 -52.21 5.62 -30.43
CA PRO A 8 -51.57 5.07 -29.24
C PRO A 8 -50.20 5.68 -28.95
N LYS A 9 -49.93 5.90 -27.65
CA LYS A 9 -48.61 6.28 -27.11
C LYS A 9 -47.66 5.08 -27.15
N ALA A 10 -46.58 5.20 -27.94
CA ALA A 10 -45.46 4.28 -27.91
C ALA A 10 -44.76 4.33 -26.54
N ARG A 11 -44.85 3.23 -25.79
CA ARG A 11 -44.06 3.00 -24.56
C ARG A 11 -42.71 2.42 -24.96
N CYS A 12 -41.65 3.14 -24.60
CA CYS A 12 -40.28 2.67 -24.69
C CYS A 12 -40.10 1.48 -23.74
N ALA A 13 -39.89 0.29 -24.28
CA ALA A 13 -39.64 -0.93 -23.53
C ALA A 13 -38.17 -0.93 -23.07
N SER A 14 -37.93 -0.62 -21.80
CA SER A 14 -36.64 -0.82 -21.16
C SER A 14 -36.35 -2.32 -21.03
N ALA A 15 -35.41 -2.83 -21.84
CA ALA A 15 -34.85 -4.16 -21.69
C ALA A 15 -34.17 -4.29 -20.32
N ARG A 16 -34.74 -5.15 -19.47
CA ARG A 16 -34.14 -5.52 -18.18
C ARG A 16 -33.03 -6.53 -18.45
N CYS A 17 -31.78 -6.11 -18.27
CA CYS A 17 -30.66 -7.04 -18.14
C CYS A 17 -30.80 -7.78 -16.80
N ASN A 18 -31.16 -9.06 -16.88
CA ASN A 18 -31.16 -10.00 -15.76
C ASN A 18 -29.72 -10.35 -15.38
N ALA A 19 -29.21 -9.77 -14.29
CA ALA A 19 -28.05 -10.30 -13.57
C ALA A 19 -28.51 -11.44 -12.64
N PRO A 20 -27.79 -12.57 -12.53
CA PRO A 20 -28.19 -13.67 -11.66
C PRO A 20 -28.08 -13.24 -10.19
N ALA A 21 -29.22 -13.18 -9.50
CA ALA A 21 -29.31 -12.92 -8.08
C ALA A 21 -28.75 -14.10 -7.29
N ASN A 22 -27.46 -14.06 -6.99
CA ASN A 22 -26.84 -15.00 -6.07
C ASN A 22 -27.33 -14.66 -4.65
N ARG A 23 -28.35 -15.38 -4.16
CA ARG A 23 -28.91 -15.25 -2.80
C ARG A 23 -27.84 -15.65 -1.79
N ALA A 24 -26.99 -14.71 -1.40
CA ALA A 24 -26.19 -14.82 -0.20
C ALA A 24 -27.14 -14.97 1.00
N ARG A 25 -27.08 -16.13 1.68
CA ARG A 25 -27.77 -16.36 2.96
C ARG A 25 -27.39 -15.23 3.91
N ARG A 26 -28.36 -14.40 4.30
CA ARG A 26 -28.17 -13.36 5.33
C ARG A 26 -27.69 -14.04 6.62
N PRO A 27 -26.52 -13.70 7.17
CA PRO A 27 -26.15 -14.18 8.49
C PRO A 27 -27.10 -13.56 9.52
N ALA A 28 -27.37 -14.30 10.59
CA ALA A 28 -28.26 -13.90 11.66
C ALA A 28 -27.93 -12.48 12.17
N ARG A 29 -28.96 -11.63 12.26
CA ARG A 29 -28.90 -10.32 12.90
C ARG A 29 -28.39 -10.50 14.34
N TRP A 30 -27.13 -10.17 14.57
CA TRP A 30 -26.64 -9.91 15.92
C TRP A 30 -27.33 -8.65 16.44
N ARG A 31 -28.18 -8.82 17.47
CA ARG A 31 -28.71 -7.69 18.22
C ARG A 31 -27.54 -7.01 18.93
N ALA A 32 -27.41 -5.72 18.69
CA ALA A 32 -26.51 -4.82 19.37
C ALA A 32 -26.69 -4.96 20.90
N GLY A 33 -25.62 -5.37 21.57
CA GLY A 33 -25.47 -5.32 23.03
C GLY A 33 -24.36 -4.36 23.46
N TRP A 34 -24.02 -3.37 22.63
CA TRP A 34 -22.98 -2.38 22.91
C TRP A 34 -23.45 -1.00 22.44
N GLY A 35 -24.46 -0.48 23.14
CA GLY A 35 -24.76 0.95 23.15
C GLY A 35 -23.99 1.58 24.32
N GLY A 36 -22.84 2.17 24.03
CA GLY A 36 -22.00 2.83 25.03
C GLY A 36 -20.76 3.42 24.38
N GLY A 37 -20.42 4.66 24.73
CA GLY A 37 -19.41 5.48 24.06
C GLY A 37 -18.04 4.83 23.94
N TRP A 38 -17.27 5.30 22.95
CA TRP A 38 -15.95 4.80 22.55
C TRP A 38 -14.87 4.95 23.65
N ALA A 39 -15.23 5.50 24.81
CA ALA A 39 -14.36 5.81 25.95
C ALA A 39 -14.20 4.69 26.99
N MET A 40 -14.72 3.47 26.78
CA MET A 40 -14.70 2.37 27.78
C MET A 40 -13.89 1.12 27.41
N PHE A 41 -13.20 1.10 26.27
CA PHE A 41 -12.37 -0.06 25.90
C PHE A 41 -10.92 0.16 26.32
N SER A 42 -10.29 -0.85 26.95
CA SER A 42 -8.83 -0.87 27.07
C SER A 42 -8.20 -0.82 25.67
N GLU A 43 -6.98 -0.31 25.56
CA GLU A 43 -6.27 -0.22 24.27
C GLU A 43 -6.14 -1.59 23.59
N ARG A 44 -6.00 -2.66 24.38
CA ARG A 44 -5.98 -4.04 23.87
C ARG A 44 -7.32 -4.50 23.32
N ALA A 45 -8.42 -4.18 24.01
CA ALA A 45 -9.77 -4.46 23.49
C ALA A 45 -10.04 -3.66 22.20
N ARG A 46 -9.57 -2.42 22.15
CA ARG A 46 -9.63 -1.56 20.97
C ARG A 46 -8.87 -2.17 19.79
N ALA A 47 -7.67 -2.68 20.02
CA ALA A 47 -6.86 -3.35 18.99
C ALA A 47 -7.56 -4.58 18.41
N ILE A 48 -8.16 -5.45 19.25
CA ILE A 48 -8.92 -6.62 18.77
C ILE A 48 -10.11 -6.19 17.90
N ALA A 49 -10.89 -5.21 18.36
CA ALA A 49 -12.03 -4.71 17.60
C ALA A 49 -11.62 -4.15 16.22
N LEU A 50 -10.46 -3.47 16.15
CA LEU A 50 -9.89 -2.96 14.90
C LEU A 50 -9.41 -4.08 13.98
N LEU A 51 -8.72 -5.10 14.50
CA LEU A 51 -8.30 -6.28 13.71
C LEU A 51 -9.50 -6.96 13.04
N GLN A 52 -10.57 -7.18 13.80
CA GLN A 52 -11.80 -7.79 13.30
C GLN A 52 -12.53 -6.91 12.29
N ARG A 53 -12.50 -5.59 12.48
CA ARG A 53 -13.07 -4.63 11.53
C ARG A 53 -12.28 -4.59 10.22
N ILE A 54 -10.96 -4.56 10.30
CA ILE A 54 -10.03 -4.63 9.16
C ILE A 54 -10.34 -5.89 8.35
N GLU A 55 -10.45 -7.06 8.99
CA GLU A 55 -10.75 -8.30 8.28
C GLU A 55 -12.16 -8.32 7.65
N ARG A 56 -13.18 -7.83 8.37
CA ARG A 56 -14.58 -7.83 7.89
C ARG A 56 -14.84 -6.83 6.76
N GLU A 57 -14.23 -5.65 6.82
CA GLU A 57 -14.54 -4.53 5.91
C GLU A 57 -13.48 -4.36 4.80
N SER A 58 -12.42 -5.17 4.79
CA SER A 58 -11.31 -5.08 3.82
C SER A 58 -10.70 -3.67 3.69
N LEU A 59 -10.66 -2.91 4.79
CA LEU A 59 -10.14 -1.53 4.84
C LEU A 59 -8.64 -1.50 5.10
N TYR A 60 -7.91 -0.54 4.51
CA TYR A 60 -6.50 -0.32 4.85
C TYR A 60 -6.35 0.06 6.33
N ALA A 61 -5.44 -0.61 7.02
CA ALA A 61 -5.17 -0.38 8.44
C ALA A 61 -4.70 1.06 8.66
N SER A 62 -3.85 1.57 7.77
CA SER A 62 -3.33 2.93 7.79
C SER A 62 -4.41 4.01 7.92
N LEU A 63 -5.57 3.84 7.27
CA LEU A 63 -6.70 4.77 7.34
C LEU A 63 -7.46 4.69 8.66
N LEU A 64 -7.72 3.47 9.16
CA LEU A 64 -8.47 3.26 10.41
C LEU A 64 -7.65 3.66 11.65
N LEU A 65 -6.33 3.65 11.54
CA LEU A 65 -5.40 3.87 12.63
C LEU A 65 -4.93 5.33 12.76
N LEU A 66 -5.39 6.24 11.91
CA LEU A 66 -4.92 7.65 11.87
C LEU A 66 -5.08 8.38 13.21
N HIS A 67 -6.12 8.05 13.97
CA HIS A 67 -6.47 8.73 15.23
C HIS A 67 -6.37 7.81 16.46
N GLU A 68 -5.73 6.64 16.30
CA GLU A 68 -5.53 5.70 17.40
C GLU A 68 -4.20 5.96 18.11
N SER A 69 -4.12 5.59 19.38
CA SER A 69 -2.89 5.73 20.17
C SER A 69 -1.72 4.94 19.56
N GLY A 70 -0.49 5.34 19.86
CA GLY A 70 0.71 4.62 19.43
C GLY A 70 0.68 3.14 19.83
N PHE A 71 0.20 2.84 21.04
CA PHE A 71 0.11 1.47 21.54
C PHE A 71 -0.91 0.61 20.75
N VAL A 72 -2.12 1.15 20.49
CA VAL A 72 -3.12 0.46 19.65
C VAL A 72 -2.59 0.22 18.24
N ARG A 73 -1.93 1.22 17.65
CA ARG A 73 -1.33 1.11 16.31
C ARG A 73 -0.29 0.00 16.25
N THR A 74 0.63 -0.03 17.23
CA THR A 74 1.67 -1.06 17.34
C THR A 74 1.08 -2.46 17.45
N LEU A 75 0.06 -2.64 18.30
CA LEU A 75 -0.63 -3.93 18.44
C LEU A 75 -1.29 -4.39 17.14
N VAL A 76 -2.08 -3.52 16.49
CA VAL A 76 -2.83 -3.87 15.28
C VAL A 76 -1.88 -4.18 14.12
N LEU A 77 -0.94 -3.28 13.82
CA LEU A 77 0.01 -3.46 12.73
C LEU A 77 0.94 -4.65 13.00
N GLY A 78 1.36 -4.83 14.25
CA GLY A 78 2.19 -5.94 14.69
C GLY A 78 1.54 -7.30 14.51
N VAL A 79 0.29 -7.46 14.95
CA VAL A 79 -0.47 -8.70 14.77
C VAL A 79 -0.72 -8.98 13.30
N LEU A 80 -1.06 -7.98 12.49
CA LEU A 80 -1.22 -8.16 11.04
C LEU A 80 0.10 -8.57 10.39
N ARG A 81 1.20 -7.91 10.75
CA ARG A 81 2.52 -8.16 10.18
C ARG A 81 3.00 -9.58 10.47
N TRP A 82 2.91 -10.01 11.72
CA TRP A 82 3.41 -11.30 12.17
C TRP A 82 2.35 -12.42 12.19
N ARG A 83 1.17 -12.21 11.58
CA ARG A 83 0.00 -13.10 11.74
C ARG A 83 0.32 -14.60 11.62
N SER A 84 0.92 -15.05 10.51
CA SER A 84 1.20 -16.50 10.34
C SER A 84 2.33 -17.02 11.25
N ARG A 85 3.25 -16.15 11.68
CA ARG A 85 4.28 -16.50 12.68
C ARG A 85 3.67 -16.66 14.07
N LEU A 86 2.76 -15.77 14.45
CA LEU A 86 1.98 -15.87 15.69
C LEU A 86 1.09 -17.12 15.68
N ASP A 87 0.48 -17.41 14.54
CA ASP A 87 -0.29 -18.63 14.29
C ASP A 87 0.55 -19.89 14.53
N PHE A 88 1.76 -19.95 13.99
CA PHE A 88 2.70 -21.04 14.24
C PHE A 88 3.01 -21.21 15.74
N VAL A 89 3.22 -20.11 16.48
CA VAL A 89 3.44 -20.13 17.93
C VAL A 89 2.20 -20.69 18.66
N ILE A 90 1.01 -20.27 18.25
CA ILE A 90 -0.26 -20.75 18.82
C ILE A 90 -0.38 -22.27 18.63
N GLU A 91 -0.19 -22.78 17.41
CA GLU A 91 -0.32 -24.21 17.13
C GLU A 91 0.70 -25.04 17.91
N HIS A 92 1.94 -24.54 18.04
CA HIS A 92 2.99 -25.20 18.81
C HIS A 92 2.59 -25.39 20.28
N PHE A 93 2.10 -24.33 20.95
CA PHE A 93 1.76 -24.41 22.38
C PHE A 93 0.35 -24.95 22.67
N ALA A 94 -0.59 -24.78 21.73
CA ALA A 94 -1.93 -25.35 21.81
C ALA A 94 -1.97 -26.85 21.50
N GLN A 95 -0.95 -27.37 20.79
CA GLN A 95 -0.89 -28.73 20.26
C GLN A 95 -2.14 -29.10 19.44
N ARG A 96 -2.71 -28.11 18.76
CA ARG A 96 -3.94 -28.23 17.97
C ARG A 96 -3.87 -27.30 16.77
N PRO A 97 -4.41 -27.70 15.60
CA PRO A 97 -4.51 -26.83 14.45
C PRO A 97 -5.38 -25.60 14.75
N LEU A 98 -5.01 -24.43 14.23
CA LEU A 98 -5.73 -23.16 14.38
C LEU A 98 -7.21 -23.27 14.01
N LYS A 99 -7.53 -24.02 12.95
CA LYS A 99 -8.91 -24.24 12.50
C LYS A 99 -9.84 -24.91 13.53
N LYS A 100 -9.27 -25.52 14.57
CA LYS A 100 -10.03 -26.13 15.68
C LYS A 100 -10.23 -25.19 16.87
N LEU A 101 -9.67 -23.98 16.82
CA LEU A 101 -9.79 -22.97 17.86
C LEU A 101 -10.87 -21.95 17.48
N ASP A 102 -11.51 -21.36 18.50
CA ASP A 102 -12.47 -20.29 18.33
C ASP A 102 -11.76 -19.05 17.76
N PRO A 103 -12.24 -18.43 16.66
CA PRO A 103 -11.57 -17.29 16.03
C PRO A 103 -11.30 -16.12 16.99
N VAL A 104 -12.22 -15.84 17.93
CA VAL A 104 -12.03 -14.77 18.91
C VAL A 104 -10.89 -15.12 19.87
N VAL A 105 -10.76 -16.39 20.25
CA VAL A 105 -9.65 -16.87 21.08
C VAL A 105 -8.31 -16.77 20.33
N VAL A 106 -8.32 -17.04 19.02
CA VAL A 106 -7.11 -16.88 18.17
C VAL A 106 -6.66 -15.43 18.12
N ASP A 107 -7.58 -14.47 17.92
CA ASP A 107 -7.23 -13.04 17.90
C ASP A 107 -6.61 -12.58 19.23
N VAL A 108 -7.18 -13.02 20.36
CA VAL A 108 -6.65 -12.72 21.70
C VAL A 108 -5.27 -13.34 21.89
N LEU A 109 -5.07 -14.59 21.47
CA LEU A 109 -3.78 -15.26 21.56
C LEU A 109 -2.72 -14.58 20.69
N ARG A 110 -3.06 -14.20 19.45
CA ARG A 110 -2.16 -13.44 18.56
C ARG A 110 -1.71 -12.14 19.23
N LEU A 111 -2.66 -11.38 19.79
CA LEU A 111 -2.38 -10.13 20.49
C LEU A 111 -1.45 -10.35 21.70
N GLY A 112 -1.72 -11.38 22.52
CA GLY A 112 -0.93 -11.69 23.71
C GLY A 112 0.49 -12.14 23.37
N ILE A 113 0.62 -13.06 22.40
CA ILE A 113 1.92 -13.55 21.94
C ILE A 113 2.73 -12.43 21.29
N TYR A 114 2.09 -11.55 20.52
CA TYR A 114 2.77 -10.40 19.93
C TYR A 114 3.39 -9.49 21.00
N GLN A 115 2.64 -9.18 22.06
CA GLN A 115 3.17 -8.41 23.19
C GLN A 115 4.35 -9.11 23.87
N LEU A 116 4.27 -10.43 24.06
CA LEU A 116 5.33 -11.20 24.74
C LEU A 116 6.62 -11.33 23.93
N GLN A 117 6.53 -11.37 22.60
CA GLN A 117 7.67 -11.69 21.74
C GLN A 117 8.25 -10.49 21.00
N TYR A 118 7.48 -9.42 20.81
CA TYR A 118 7.85 -8.29 19.95
C TYR A 118 7.71 -6.93 20.62
N MET A 119 7.27 -6.88 21.89
CA MET A 119 7.12 -5.63 22.63
C MET A 119 7.83 -5.70 23.97
N ASP A 120 8.28 -4.55 24.46
CA ASP A 120 8.84 -4.41 25.80
C ASP A 120 7.72 -4.18 26.83
N VAL A 121 6.83 -5.17 26.97
CA VAL A 121 5.72 -5.16 27.93
C VAL A 121 6.01 -6.22 29.00
N PRO A 122 5.93 -5.89 30.31
CA PRO A 122 6.14 -6.88 31.35
C PRO A 122 5.24 -8.11 31.17
N SER A 123 5.82 -9.31 31.19
CA SER A 123 5.10 -10.55 30.86
C SER A 123 3.82 -10.74 31.69
N TYR A 124 3.84 -10.36 32.97
CA TYR A 124 2.65 -10.46 33.83
C TYR A 124 1.50 -9.57 33.34
N ALA A 125 1.79 -8.36 32.87
CA ALA A 125 0.79 -7.42 32.36
C ALA A 125 0.26 -7.88 30.99
N ALA A 126 1.17 -8.28 30.09
CA ALA A 126 0.79 -8.84 28.79
C ALA A 126 -0.13 -10.06 28.92
N VAL A 127 0.16 -10.97 29.87
CA VAL A 127 -0.68 -12.16 30.13
C VAL A 127 -2.00 -11.76 30.78
N SER A 128 -1.97 -11.10 31.93
CA SER A 128 -3.18 -10.84 32.73
C SER A 128 -4.21 -10.02 31.95
N GLU A 129 -3.80 -8.89 31.38
CA GLU A 129 -4.72 -8.00 30.67
C GLU A 129 -5.29 -8.65 29.40
N THR A 130 -4.49 -9.48 28.71
CA THR A 130 -4.96 -10.17 27.50
C THR A 130 -5.93 -11.31 27.86
N VAL A 131 -5.70 -12.03 28.96
CA VAL A 131 -6.60 -13.09 29.44
C VAL A 131 -7.97 -12.52 29.79
N ASP A 132 -8.03 -11.31 30.35
CA ASP A 132 -9.29 -10.67 30.73
C ASP A 132 -10.21 -10.35 29.53
N LEU A 133 -9.63 -10.18 28.33
CA LEU A 133 -10.36 -10.00 27.06
C LEU A 133 -11.02 -11.30 26.57
N THR A 134 -10.64 -12.44 27.13
CA THR A 134 -11.12 -13.76 26.69
C THR A 134 -12.50 -14.09 27.29
N PRO A 135 -13.40 -14.76 26.53
CA PRO A 135 -14.61 -15.35 27.12
C PRO A 135 -14.29 -16.23 28.33
N LYS A 136 -15.10 -16.14 29.39
CA LYS A 136 -14.84 -16.85 30.68
C LYS A 136 -14.46 -18.32 30.50
N ARG A 137 -15.14 -19.04 29.60
CA ARG A 137 -14.90 -20.46 29.29
C ARG A 137 -13.51 -20.78 28.75
N ALA A 138 -12.82 -19.82 28.15
CA ALA A 138 -11.53 -20.00 27.48
C ALA A 138 -10.36 -19.34 28.23
N ARG A 139 -10.61 -18.62 29.32
CA ARG A 139 -9.56 -17.91 30.10
C ARG A 139 -8.44 -18.84 30.57
N GLY A 140 -8.79 -20.00 31.13
CA GLY A 140 -7.79 -20.97 31.60
C GLY A 140 -6.90 -21.48 30.47
N PHE A 141 -7.48 -21.71 29.29
CA PHE A 141 -6.76 -22.15 28.10
C PHE A 141 -5.82 -21.06 27.55
N VAL A 142 -6.33 -19.83 27.39
CA VAL A 142 -5.52 -18.69 26.92
C VAL A 142 -4.39 -18.40 27.90
N ASN A 143 -4.66 -18.35 29.20
CA ASN A 143 -3.65 -18.13 30.22
C ASN A 143 -2.54 -19.21 30.17
N ALA A 144 -2.92 -20.48 30.04
CA ALA A 144 -1.96 -21.57 29.94
C ALA A 144 -1.04 -21.45 28.71
N ILE A 145 -1.58 -21.02 27.57
CA ILE A 145 -0.77 -20.82 26.35
C ILE A 145 0.15 -19.61 26.49
N LEU A 146 -0.37 -18.46 26.92
CA LEU A 146 0.43 -17.24 27.03
C LEU A 146 1.57 -17.41 28.05
N ARG A 147 1.32 -18.09 29.18
CA ARG A 147 2.37 -18.44 30.14
C ARG A 147 3.45 -19.35 29.54
N ARG A 148 3.06 -20.36 28.77
CA ARG A 148 4.05 -21.20 28.07
C ARG A 148 4.84 -20.38 27.05
N ALA A 149 4.19 -19.48 26.31
CA ALA A 149 4.84 -18.63 25.33
C ALA A 149 5.79 -17.59 25.98
N SER A 150 5.56 -17.19 27.23
CA SER A 150 6.46 -16.31 27.97
C SER A 150 7.64 -17.06 28.62
N GLU A 151 7.46 -18.33 28.98
CA GLU A 151 8.47 -19.12 29.71
C GLU A 151 9.32 -20.01 28.80
N LYS A 152 8.78 -20.47 27.66
CA LYS A 152 9.42 -21.43 26.75
C LYS A 152 9.76 -20.81 25.40
N LYS A 153 10.93 -21.17 24.87
CA LYS A 153 11.36 -20.74 23.53
C LYS A 153 10.50 -21.41 22.45
N THR A 154 10.02 -20.60 21.50
CA THR A 154 9.35 -21.11 20.29
C THR A 154 10.42 -21.65 19.32
N PRO A 155 10.22 -22.82 18.69
CA PRO A 155 11.14 -23.29 17.67
C PRO A 155 11.22 -22.32 16.48
N GLU A 156 12.41 -22.22 15.88
CA GLU A 156 12.60 -21.43 14.67
C GLU A 156 12.06 -22.20 13.45
N PRO A 157 11.19 -21.60 12.61
CA PRO A 157 10.69 -22.23 11.41
C PRO A 157 11.83 -22.39 10.41
N ARG A 158 11.79 -23.47 9.63
CA ARG A 158 12.82 -23.75 8.62
C ARG A 158 12.56 -23.01 7.30
N ASP A 159 11.29 -22.77 6.97
CA ASP A 159 10.88 -22.11 5.74
C ASP A 159 10.82 -20.58 5.92
N VAL A 160 11.19 -19.86 4.85
CA VAL A 160 11.21 -18.39 4.81
C VAL A 160 9.80 -17.82 5.02
N ALA A 161 8.78 -18.48 4.48
CA ALA A 161 7.38 -18.03 4.56
C ALA A 161 6.90 -17.92 6.01
N THR A 162 7.06 -18.97 6.81
CA THR A 162 6.68 -18.96 8.22
C THR A 162 7.59 -18.04 9.04
N ARG A 163 8.91 -18.05 8.79
CA ARG A 163 9.87 -17.21 9.51
C ARG A 163 9.61 -15.72 9.34
N THR A 164 9.22 -15.29 8.14
CA THR A 164 8.95 -13.88 7.80
C THR A 164 7.46 -13.55 7.78
N ALA A 165 6.60 -14.45 8.23
CA ALA A 165 5.15 -14.30 8.24
C ALA A 165 4.52 -13.98 6.86
N HIS A 166 4.93 -14.62 5.77
CA HIS A 166 4.34 -14.48 4.44
C HIS A 166 3.57 -15.74 4.02
N PRO A 167 2.55 -15.62 3.16
CA PRO A 167 2.02 -16.75 2.40
C PRO A 167 3.10 -17.38 1.51
N GLN A 168 3.12 -18.71 1.45
CA GLN A 168 4.09 -19.45 0.62
C GLN A 168 4.07 -19.02 -0.84
N TRP A 169 2.88 -18.81 -1.41
CA TRP A 169 2.72 -18.42 -2.81
C TRP A 169 3.39 -17.09 -3.18
N LEU A 170 3.46 -16.11 -2.26
CA LEU A 170 4.19 -14.86 -2.49
C LEU A 170 5.71 -15.09 -2.48
N ILE A 171 6.20 -15.90 -1.54
CA ILE A 171 7.63 -16.24 -1.47
C ILE A 171 8.07 -17.00 -2.72
N ASP A 172 7.26 -17.92 -3.22
CA ASP A 172 7.57 -18.69 -4.43
C ASP A 172 7.67 -17.77 -5.67
N ARG A 173 6.75 -16.81 -5.79
CA ARG A 173 6.77 -15.81 -6.87
C ARG A 173 7.99 -14.91 -6.81
N TRP A 174 8.30 -14.34 -5.64
CA TRP A 174 9.47 -13.50 -5.48
C TRP A 174 10.76 -14.29 -5.65
N THR A 175 10.82 -15.55 -5.21
CA THR A 175 11.97 -16.43 -5.43
C THR A 175 12.18 -16.70 -6.92
N LYS A 176 11.10 -16.91 -7.68
CA LYS A 176 11.18 -17.10 -9.13
C LYS A 176 11.71 -15.86 -9.86
N PHE A 177 11.33 -14.66 -9.42
CA PHE A 177 11.68 -13.43 -10.11
C PHE A 177 13.00 -12.79 -9.63
N PHE A 178 13.20 -12.68 -8.31
CA PHE A 178 14.37 -12.04 -7.70
C PHE A 178 15.46 -13.02 -7.26
N GLY A 179 15.21 -14.32 -7.31
CA GLY A 179 16.08 -15.33 -6.73
C GLY A 179 15.90 -15.47 -5.21
N VAL A 180 16.40 -16.58 -4.65
CA VAL A 180 16.20 -16.96 -3.24
C VAL A 180 16.73 -15.91 -2.27
N GLU A 181 17.93 -15.38 -2.53
CA GLU A 181 18.60 -14.47 -1.60
C GLU A 181 17.84 -13.13 -1.47
N ARG A 182 17.56 -12.47 -2.60
CA ARG A 182 16.85 -11.19 -2.60
C ARG A 182 15.39 -11.35 -2.17
N ALA A 183 14.71 -12.43 -2.56
CA ALA A 183 13.35 -12.71 -2.06
C ALA A 183 13.30 -12.85 -0.53
N THR A 184 14.33 -13.47 0.06
CA THR A 184 14.46 -13.57 1.52
C THR A 184 14.67 -12.20 2.16
N LYS A 185 15.57 -11.38 1.62
CA LYS A 185 15.81 -10.00 2.10
C LYS A 185 14.56 -9.13 2.01
N ILE A 186 13.81 -9.22 0.90
CA ILE A 186 12.52 -8.53 0.73
C ILE A 186 11.53 -8.93 1.81
N ALA A 187 11.40 -10.24 2.06
CA ALA A 187 10.48 -10.77 3.06
C ALA A 187 10.88 -10.36 4.50
N GLU A 188 12.17 -10.34 4.81
CA GLU A 188 12.71 -9.86 6.08
C GLU A 188 12.46 -8.36 6.27
N ALA A 189 12.75 -7.53 5.26
CA ALA A 189 12.51 -6.09 5.30
C ALA A 189 11.02 -5.72 5.44
N ASN A 190 10.12 -6.53 4.86
CA ASN A 190 8.67 -6.40 5.08
C ASN A 190 8.24 -6.58 6.55
N GLN A 191 9.10 -7.17 7.40
CA GLN A 191 8.82 -7.34 8.83
C GLN A 191 9.37 -6.20 9.70
N GLU A 192 10.15 -5.28 9.12
CA GLU A 192 10.68 -4.13 9.84
C GLU A 192 9.64 -3.03 10.04
N LEU A 193 9.80 -2.26 11.12
CA LEU A 193 9.02 -1.03 11.29
C LEU A 193 9.42 -0.02 10.21
N SER A 194 8.43 0.61 9.59
CA SER A 194 8.63 1.74 8.70
C SER A 194 8.25 3.00 9.45
N TYR A 195 9.19 3.94 9.51
CA TYR A 195 8.94 5.28 10.00
C TYR A 195 8.42 6.17 8.86
N PRO A 196 7.69 7.24 9.17
CA PRO A 196 7.22 8.17 8.13
C PRO A 196 8.40 8.93 7.53
N ASP A 197 8.44 9.01 6.21
CA ASP A 197 9.30 9.96 5.50
C ASP A 197 8.52 11.28 5.23
N VAL A 198 9.26 12.38 5.13
CA VAL A 198 8.71 13.73 5.02
C VAL A 198 9.48 14.58 4.01
N LEU A 199 8.72 15.27 3.16
CA LEU A 199 9.24 16.28 2.26
C LEU A 199 9.34 17.61 3.01
N SER A 200 10.52 18.23 2.97
CA SER A 200 10.69 19.61 3.44
C SER A 200 10.20 20.58 2.37
N LEU A 201 9.21 21.40 2.73
CA LEU A 201 8.61 22.41 1.83
C LEU A 201 9.30 23.77 1.91
N LYS A 202 10.15 24.00 2.91
CA LYS A 202 10.91 25.25 3.11
C LYS A 202 12.43 25.06 3.10
N GLY A 203 12.91 23.82 2.90
CA GLY A 203 14.33 23.47 2.89
C GLY A 203 14.94 23.18 4.26
N ASP A 204 14.19 23.40 5.35
CA ASP A 204 14.62 23.07 6.71
C ASP A 204 14.63 21.55 6.95
N ALA A 205 15.55 21.06 7.77
CA ALA A 205 15.52 19.68 8.27
C ALA A 205 14.45 19.53 9.37
N PRO A 206 13.66 18.45 9.39
CA PRO A 206 12.81 18.14 10.54
C PRO A 206 13.68 17.76 11.75
N PRO A 207 13.18 17.97 12.98
CA PRO A 207 13.86 17.49 14.17
C PRO A 207 13.90 15.95 14.18
N ASP A 208 15.01 15.38 14.65
CA ASP A 208 15.20 13.93 14.80
C ASP A 208 14.94 13.14 13.50
N ALA A 209 15.62 13.56 12.43
CA ALA A 209 15.47 13.00 11.10
C ALA A 209 16.80 12.83 10.38
N GLU A 210 16.89 11.79 9.57
CA GLU A 210 18.00 11.52 8.66
C GLU A 210 17.62 11.93 7.22
N PRO A 211 18.57 12.47 6.43
CA PRO A 211 18.30 12.75 5.03
C PRO A 211 18.03 11.46 4.25
N SER A 212 17.13 11.54 3.28
CA SER A 212 16.83 10.45 2.35
C SER A 212 18.07 9.99 1.58
N LYS A 213 18.14 8.68 1.32
CA LYS A 213 19.22 8.06 0.55
C LYS A 213 18.99 8.12 -0.96
N PHE A 214 17.79 8.50 -1.39
CA PHE A 214 17.39 8.46 -2.80
C PHE A 214 17.06 9.85 -3.36
N VAL A 215 16.41 10.71 -2.56
CA VAL A 215 15.86 11.99 -3.05
C VAL A 215 16.27 13.15 -2.15
N ASN A 216 16.90 14.16 -2.75
CA ASN A 216 17.23 15.39 -2.03
C ASN A 216 15.98 16.11 -1.50
N GLY A 217 16.05 16.64 -0.28
CA GLY A 217 14.95 17.39 0.36
C GLY A 217 13.89 16.52 1.05
N LEU A 218 14.03 15.20 0.98
CA LEU A 218 13.23 14.25 1.76
C LEU A 218 14.03 13.78 2.99
N TRP A 219 13.31 13.52 4.08
CA TRP A 219 13.88 13.13 5.36
C TRP A 219 13.11 11.96 5.97
N ARG A 220 13.82 11.03 6.59
CA ARG A 220 13.28 9.91 7.36
C ARG A 220 13.27 10.26 8.83
N LEU A 221 12.11 10.18 9.48
CA LEU A 221 12.00 10.45 10.92
C LEU A 221 12.43 9.22 11.75
N HIS A 222 12.92 9.44 12.97
CA HIS A 222 13.11 8.39 13.98
C HIS A 222 11.90 8.22 14.91
N GLY A 223 10.70 8.63 14.46
CA GLY A 223 9.51 8.64 15.30
C GLY A 223 8.22 8.97 14.57
N SER A 224 7.30 9.62 15.29
CA SER A 224 5.98 9.97 14.77
C SER A 224 6.01 11.26 13.94
N SER A 225 5.22 11.31 12.87
CA SER A 225 4.96 12.53 12.12
C SER A 225 3.75 13.33 12.63
N ALA A 226 3.18 12.95 13.79
CA ALA A 226 1.95 13.56 14.33
C ALA A 226 2.14 15.04 14.71
N ASP A 227 3.29 15.36 15.32
CA ASP A 227 3.59 16.70 15.85
C ASP A 227 4.32 17.60 14.84
N LEU A 228 4.49 17.14 13.60
CA LEU A 228 5.14 17.93 12.56
C LEU A 228 4.25 19.05 12.05
N ASP A 229 4.84 20.23 11.93
CA ASP A 229 4.25 21.37 11.24
C ASP A 229 3.94 21.01 9.78
N ARG A 230 2.65 20.84 9.48
CA ARG A 230 2.15 20.42 8.16
C ARG A 230 2.31 21.47 7.07
N GLU A 231 2.64 22.71 7.42
CA GLU A 231 2.96 23.78 6.47
C GLU A 231 4.44 23.74 6.05
N ARG A 232 5.30 23.15 6.88
CA ARG A 232 6.74 22.98 6.60
C ARG A 232 7.09 21.58 6.10
N PHE A 233 6.39 20.56 6.59
CA PHE A 233 6.72 19.16 6.32
C PHE A 233 5.50 18.40 5.82
N TYR A 234 5.68 17.73 4.67
CA TYR A 234 4.63 16.91 4.07
C TYR A 234 4.97 15.43 4.17
N PRO A 235 4.18 14.61 4.89
CA PRO A 235 4.38 13.16 4.93
C PRO A 235 4.23 12.54 3.55
N MET A 236 5.27 11.85 3.11
CA MET A 236 5.32 11.22 1.80
C MET A 236 6.33 10.09 1.84
N ASP A 237 5.96 8.92 1.32
CA ASP A 237 6.88 7.80 1.17
C ASP A 237 8.06 8.14 0.25
N GLU A 238 9.25 7.69 0.65
CA GLU A 238 10.49 7.87 -0.09
C GLU A 238 10.45 7.27 -1.51
N GLY A 239 9.92 6.06 -1.68
CA GLY A 239 9.75 5.44 -3.00
C GLY A 239 8.83 6.26 -3.91
N SER A 240 7.73 6.78 -3.35
CA SER A 240 6.85 7.71 -4.06
C SER A 240 7.55 9.00 -4.47
N ALA A 241 8.45 9.53 -3.64
CA ALA A 241 9.19 10.75 -3.95
C ALA A 241 10.18 10.51 -5.10
N VAL A 242 10.80 9.33 -5.15
CA VAL A 242 11.66 8.89 -6.26
C VAL A 242 10.87 8.90 -7.57
N ILE A 243 9.66 8.34 -7.59
CA ILE A 243 8.82 8.34 -8.81
C ILE A 243 8.51 9.76 -9.29
N ALA A 244 8.17 10.64 -8.35
CA ALA A 244 7.86 12.03 -8.64
C ALA A 244 9.08 12.80 -9.17
N ASP A 245 10.28 12.51 -8.63
CA ASP A 245 11.56 13.04 -9.08
C ASP A 245 11.89 12.59 -10.51
N ILE A 246 11.71 11.29 -10.82
CA ILE A 246 11.84 10.75 -12.18
C ILE A 246 10.88 11.47 -13.12
N ALA A 247 9.58 11.56 -12.80
CA ALA A 247 8.62 12.20 -13.71
C ALA A 247 8.99 13.64 -14.08
N ARG A 248 9.44 14.46 -13.10
CA ARG A 248 9.84 15.85 -13.39
C ARG A 248 11.18 15.96 -14.13
N SER A 249 12.07 14.96 -14.05
CA SER A 249 13.36 15.03 -14.76
C SER A 249 13.19 14.92 -16.28
N TYR A 250 12.05 14.43 -16.76
CA TYR A 250 11.72 14.32 -18.18
C TYR A 250 10.89 15.49 -18.74
N GLY A 251 10.43 16.43 -17.90
CA GLY A 251 9.71 17.62 -18.36
C GLY A 251 8.94 18.37 -17.26
N ASP A 252 8.58 19.61 -17.59
CA ASP A 252 7.94 20.54 -16.64
C ASP A 252 6.41 20.62 -16.77
N ASP A 253 5.82 20.25 -17.91
CA ASP A 253 4.35 20.15 -18.07
C ASP A 253 3.90 18.70 -17.89
N VAL A 254 3.41 18.39 -16.68
CA VAL A 254 3.12 17.02 -16.25
C VAL A 254 1.62 16.81 -16.02
N LEU A 255 1.08 15.70 -16.53
CA LEU A 255 -0.20 15.14 -16.10
C LEU A 255 0.05 13.98 -15.14
N ASP A 256 -0.44 14.08 -13.91
CA ASP A 256 -0.54 12.95 -13.00
C ASP A 256 -1.91 12.28 -13.20
N LEU A 257 -1.95 11.15 -13.90
CA LEU A 257 -3.19 10.56 -14.44
C LEU A 257 -4.03 9.84 -13.36
N ALA A 258 -3.40 9.40 -12.27
CA ALA A 258 -4.00 8.69 -11.15
C ALA A 258 -3.49 9.27 -9.82
N ALA A 259 -3.72 10.57 -9.65
CA ALA A 259 -2.95 11.38 -8.73
C ALA A 259 -3.25 11.15 -7.25
N ALA A 260 -4.46 10.75 -6.86
CA ALA A 260 -4.84 10.79 -5.46
C ALA A 260 -4.10 9.71 -4.64
N PRO A 261 -3.60 10.03 -3.43
CA PRO A 261 -3.88 11.22 -2.61
C PRO A 261 -3.04 12.46 -2.94
N GLY A 262 -2.09 12.39 -3.88
CA GLY A 262 -1.43 13.55 -4.51
C GLY A 262 -0.05 13.91 -3.99
N GLY A 263 0.61 13.03 -3.23
CA GLY A 263 1.98 13.28 -2.76
C GLY A 263 2.96 13.52 -3.93
N LYS A 264 2.88 12.71 -4.99
CA LYS A 264 3.74 12.84 -6.17
C LYS A 264 3.54 14.18 -6.89
N MET A 265 2.28 14.59 -7.10
CA MET A 265 1.96 15.92 -7.62
C MET A 265 2.51 17.05 -6.72
N ILE A 266 2.31 16.97 -5.39
CA ILE A 266 2.82 17.99 -4.45
C ILE A 266 4.34 18.10 -4.56
N TYR A 267 5.03 16.97 -4.61
CA TYR A 267 6.48 16.92 -4.77
C TYR A 267 6.91 17.61 -6.08
N MET A 268 6.31 17.24 -7.21
CA MET A 268 6.66 17.81 -8.51
C MET A 268 6.37 19.32 -8.57
N ALA A 269 5.22 19.76 -8.06
CA ALA A 269 4.84 21.17 -8.02
C ALA A 269 5.77 21.99 -7.10
N HIS A 270 6.16 21.42 -5.95
CA HIS A 270 7.14 22.03 -5.05
C HIS A 270 8.50 22.26 -5.74
N HIS A 271 8.87 21.37 -6.66
CA HIS A 271 10.09 21.48 -7.46
C HIS A 271 9.90 22.22 -8.80
N GLY A 272 8.81 22.99 -8.95
CA GLY A 272 8.62 23.91 -10.08
C GLY A 272 7.86 23.35 -11.29
N ALA A 273 7.49 22.07 -11.29
CA ALA A 273 6.72 21.49 -12.39
C ALA A 273 5.28 22.04 -12.41
N ARG A 274 4.73 22.27 -13.61
CA ARG A 274 3.32 22.58 -13.83
C ARG A 274 2.54 21.27 -13.92
N VAL A 275 1.89 20.90 -12.83
CA VAL A 275 1.17 19.63 -12.73
C VAL A 275 -0.34 19.82 -12.83
N ILE A 276 -1.01 18.98 -13.62
CA ILE A 276 -2.45 18.73 -13.52
C ILE A 276 -2.66 17.36 -12.88
N ALA A 277 -3.47 17.30 -11.82
CA ALA A 277 -3.82 16.07 -11.13
C ALA A 277 -5.17 15.54 -11.63
N ASN A 278 -5.21 14.31 -12.13
CA ASN A 278 -6.43 13.60 -12.49
C ASN A 278 -6.65 12.40 -11.56
N ASP A 279 -7.88 12.18 -11.10
CA ASP A 279 -8.26 10.95 -10.40
C ASP A 279 -9.78 10.72 -10.50
N VAL A 280 -10.21 9.46 -10.50
CA VAL A 280 -11.64 9.12 -10.52
C VAL A 280 -12.33 9.46 -9.19
N SER A 281 -11.59 9.47 -8.08
CA SER A 281 -12.13 9.65 -6.74
C SER A 281 -12.11 11.11 -6.31
N ILE A 282 -13.27 11.76 -6.40
CA ILE A 282 -13.46 13.11 -5.86
C ILE A 282 -13.07 13.22 -4.38
N ALA A 283 -13.38 12.20 -3.57
CA ALA A 283 -13.09 12.21 -2.14
C ALA A 283 -11.58 12.21 -1.84
N ARG A 284 -10.79 11.46 -2.62
CA ARG A 284 -9.35 11.33 -2.42
C ARG A 284 -8.57 12.51 -3.01
N ILE A 285 -9.02 13.10 -4.13
CA ILE A 285 -8.30 14.20 -4.81
C ILE A 285 -8.68 15.59 -4.30
N ARG A 286 -9.91 15.77 -3.76
CA ARG A 286 -10.39 17.07 -3.27
C ARG A 286 -9.47 17.78 -2.27
N PRO A 287 -8.79 17.10 -1.33
CA PRO A 287 -7.83 17.74 -0.43
C PRO A 287 -6.70 18.50 -1.16
N LEU A 288 -6.34 18.12 -2.39
CA LEU A 288 -5.29 18.79 -3.16
C LEU A 288 -5.68 20.20 -3.61
N LYS A 289 -6.98 20.51 -3.70
CA LYS A 289 -7.46 21.84 -4.06
C LYS A 289 -6.99 22.90 -3.07
N ALA A 290 -6.95 22.56 -1.78
CA ALA A 290 -6.45 23.46 -0.72
C ALA A 290 -4.94 23.74 -0.83
N ARG A 291 -4.20 22.93 -1.60
CA ARG A 291 -2.77 23.07 -1.87
C ARG A 291 -2.48 23.73 -3.23
N GLY A 292 -3.47 24.36 -3.85
CA GLY A 292 -3.31 25.08 -5.12
C GLY A 292 -3.24 24.19 -6.36
N ALA A 293 -3.50 22.89 -6.23
CA ALA A 293 -3.44 21.96 -7.36
C ALA A 293 -4.55 22.19 -8.38
N LYS A 294 -4.21 22.09 -9.68
CA LYS A 294 -5.19 22.00 -10.76
C LYS A 294 -5.70 20.56 -10.82
N ILE A 295 -6.93 20.34 -10.37
CA ILE A 295 -7.53 19.01 -10.30
C ILE A 295 -8.56 18.79 -11.41
N VAL A 296 -8.61 17.57 -11.95
CA VAL A 296 -9.65 17.06 -12.84
C VAL A 296 -10.17 15.75 -12.26
N VAL A 297 -11.49 15.62 -12.15
CA VAL A 297 -12.10 14.38 -11.68
C VAL A 297 -12.62 13.63 -12.91
N SER A 298 -11.91 12.60 -13.34
CA SER A 298 -12.31 11.78 -14.48
C SER A 298 -11.69 10.40 -14.44
N ASP A 299 -12.29 9.46 -15.18
CA ASP A 299 -11.70 8.14 -15.42
C ASP A 299 -10.44 8.31 -16.30
N GLY A 300 -9.29 7.89 -15.78
CA GLY A 300 -8.00 8.01 -16.47
C GLY A 300 -7.93 7.25 -17.81
N ARG A 301 -8.88 6.36 -18.08
CA ARG A 301 -9.01 5.66 -19.38
C ARG A 301 -9.61 6.54 -20.47
N GLN A 302 -10.38 7.56 -20.09
CA GLN A 302 -11.05 8.48 -21.01
C GLN A 302 -11.10 9.91 -20.44
N PRO A 303 -9.95 10.54 -20.16
CA PRO A 303 -9.95 11.85 -19.53
C PRO A 303 -10.29 12.96 -20.55
N PRO A 304 -10.82 14.12 -20.11
CA PRO A 304 -11.38 15.14 -21.00
C PRO A 304 -10.33 16.07 -21.64
N PHE A 305 -9.04 15.69 -21.61
CA PHE A 305 -7.96 16.56 -22.07
C PHE A 305 -7.89 16.62 -23.60
N ARG A 306 -7.90 17.84 -24.13
CA ARG A 306 -7.66 18.10 -25.58
C ARG A 306 -6.21 18.42 -25.89
N LYS A 307 -5.46 18.93 -24.90
CA LYS A 307 -4.03 19.16 -25.02
C LYS A 307 -3.25 17.88 -24.69
N LYS A 308 -2.06 17.76 -25.26
CA LYS A 308 -1.04 16.82 -24.79
C LYS A 308 -0.17 17.46 -23.72
N PHE A 309 0.50 16.63 -22.93
CA PHE A 309 1.45 17.02 -21.88
C PHE A 309 2.85 16.56 -22.30
N GLU A 310 3.90 17.23 -21.82
CA GLU A 310 5.27 16.76 -22.11
C GLU A 310 5.48 15.37 -21.51
N VAL A 311 5.10 15.22 -20.24
CA VAL A 311 5.18 13.98 -19.48
C VAL A 311 3.80 13.61 -18.93
N VAL A 312 3.43 12.35 -19.04
CA VAL A 312 2.32 11.79 -18.26
C VAL A 312 2.90 10.84 -17.21
N LEU A 313 2.69 11.14 -15.94
CA LEU A 313 2.93 10.21 -14.84
C LEU A 313 1.68 9.33 -14.67
N LEU A 314 1.87 8.02 -14.78
CA LEU A 314 0.89 7.01 -14.44
C LEU A 314 1.42 6.17 -13.28
N ASP A 315 1.10 6.60 -12.05
CA ASP A 315 1.21 5.78 -10.84
C ASP A 315 -0.01 4.87 -10.76
N ALA A 316 0.10 3.69 -11.37
CA ALA A 316 -1.06 2.88 -11.70
C ALA A 316 -1.62 2.16 -10.46
N PRO A 317 -2.95 2.01 -10.34
CA PRO A 317 -3.55 1.19 -9.29
C PRO A 317 -3.07 -0.26 -9.42
N CYS A 318 -2.55 -0.82 -8.34
CA CYS A 318 -1.88 -2.13 -8.35
C CYS A 318 -2.15 -2.94 -7.07
N SER A 319 -1.61 -4.16 -7.02
CA SER A 319 -1.68 -5.06 -5.86
C SER A 319 -0.97 -4.54 -4.60
N ALA A 320 -0.11 -3.53 -4.76
CA ALA A 320 0.66 -2.88 -3.71
C ALA A 320 1.59 -3.83 -2.91
N THR A 321 2.07 -4.93 -3.51
CA THR A 321 2.98 -5.89 -2.86
C THR A 321 4.30 -5.27 -2.41
N GLY A 322 4.73 -4.16 -2.99
CA GLY A 322 5.89 -3.39 -2.54
C GLY A 322 5.67 -2.64 -1.23
N THR A 323 4.43 -2.45 -0.79
CA THR A 323 4.10 -1.65 0.41
C THR A 323 3.72 -2.50 1.64
N ILE A 324 3.94 -3.82 1.59
CA ILE A 324 3.57 -4.76 2.67
C ILE A 324 4.16 -4.34 4.02
N ARG A 325 5.35 -3.74 4.04
CA ARG A 325 5.98 -3.21 5.26
C ARG A 325 5.09 -2.22 6.01
N LYS A 326 4.43 -1.30 5.28
CA LYS A 326 3.50 -0.29 5.82
C LYS A 326 2.07 -0.78 5.95
N ASN A 327 1.64 -1.65 5.04
CA ASN A 327 0.28 -2.19 4.96
C ASN A 327 0.31 -3.73 5.06
N PRO A 328 0.63 -4.29 6.24
CA PRO A 328 0.83 -5.73 6.42
C PRO A 328 -0.40 -6.59 6.13
N GLU A 329 -1.59 -6.00 6.10
CA GLU A 329 -2.82 -6.68 5.73
C GLU A 329 -2.87 -7.12 4.26
N ILE A 330 -2.06 -6.51 3.37
CA ILE A 330 -2.04 -6.81 1.93
C ILE A 330 -1.78 -8.30 1.69
N LYS A 331 -0.75 -8.86 2.34
CA LYS A 331 -0.37 -10.27 2.17
C LYS A 331 -1.43 -11.29 2.63
N TRP A 332 -2.46 -10.87 3.37
CA TRP A 332 -3.55 -11.76 3.79
C TRP A 332 -4.82 -11.63 2.95
N ARG A 333 -4.96 -10.52 2.21
CA ARG A 333 -6.14 -10.22 1.39
C ARG A 333 -5.91 -10.48 -0.08
N LEU A 334 -4.68 -10.25 -0.54
CA LEU A 334 -4.33 -10.39 -1.94
C LEU A 334 -4.48 -11.84 -2.39
N ARG A 335 -5.13 -12.03 -3.54
CA ARG A 335 -5.23 -13.32 -4.23
C ARG A 335 -4.58 -13.17 -5.60
N GLU A 336 -4.07 -14.26 -6.15
CA GLU A 336 -3.42 -14.26 -7.47
C GLU A 336 -4.32 -13.67 -8.57
N ALA A 337 -5.64 -13.92 -8.53
CA ALA A 337 -6.59 -13.36 -9.49
C ALA A 337 -6.72 -11.82 -9.44
N ASP A 338 -6.39 -11.20 -8.30
CA ASP A 338 -6.43 -9.74 -8.16
C ASP A 338 -5.31 -9.09 -8.99
N ILE A 339 -4.13 -9.74 -9.09
CA ILE A 339 -2.98 -9.27 -9.92
C ILE A 339 -3.39 -9.15 -11.39
N ALA A 340 -4.04 -10.18 -11.94
CA ALA A 340 -4.51 -10.17 -13.34
C ALA A 340 -5.56 -9.07 -13.61
N SER A 341 -6.41 -8.78 -12.62
CA SER A 341 -7.43 -7.74 -12.71
C SER A 341 -6.78 -6.34 -12.74
N PHE A 342 -5.78 -6.10 -11.89
CA PHE A 342 -5.00 -4.85 -11.92
C PHE A 342 -4.24 -4.70 -13.23
N ALA A 343 -3.57 -5.75 -13.70
CA ALA A 343 -2.86 -5.76 -14.98
C ALA A 343 -3.76 -5.36 -16.16
N THR A 344 -5.02 -5.80 -16.15
CA THR A 344 -5.99 -5.42 -17.19
C THR A 344 -6.28 -3.92 -17.16
N LEU A 345 -6.59 -3.36 -15.99
CA LEU A 345 -6.85 -1.93 -15.82
C LEU A 345 -5.61 -1.07 -16.15
N GLN A 346 -4.43 -1.53 -15.75
CA GLN A 346 -3.15 -0.87 -16.02
C GLN A 346 -2.89 -0.73 -17.53
N ARG A 347 -3.18 -1.76 -18.33
CA ARG A 347 -3.06 -1.68 -19.81
C ARG A 347 -4.00 -0.62 -20.40
N GLU A 348 -5.25 -0.56 -19.94
CA GLU A 348 -6.22 0.45 -20.39
C GLU A 348 -5.76 1.88 -20.05
N LEU A 349 -5.27 2.08 -18.81
CA LEU A 349 -4.75 3.36 -18.35
C LEU A 349 -3.46 3.76 -19.09
N LEU A 350 -2.56 2.81 -19.32
CA LEU A 350 -1.31 3.07 -20.02
C LEU A 350 -1.56 3.43 -21.49
N ALA A 351 -2.47 2.74 -22.17
CA ALA A 351 -2.88 3.11 -23.52
C ALA A 351 -3.40 4.55 -23.58
N SER A 352 -4.23 4.96 -22.62
CA SER A 352 -4.69 6.36 -22.48
C SER A 352 -3.52 7.33 -22.24
N ALA A 353 -2.62 7.03 -21.30
CA ALA A 353 -1.45 7.85 -21.00
C ALA A 353 -0.57 8.10 -22.24
N MET A 354 -0.35 7.08 -23.06
CA MET A 354 0.43 7.18 -24.30
C MET A 354 -0.22 8.14 -25.32
N THR A 355 -1.55 8.28 -25.35
CA THR A 355 -2.22 9.26 -26.23
C THR A 355 -2.11 10.70 -25.72
N LEU A 356 -1.96 10.88 -24.41
CA LEU A 356 -1.94 12.18 -23.72
C LEU A 356 -0.54 12.77 -23.61
N ALA A 357 0.49 11.92 -23.65
CA ALA A 357 1.88 12.36 -23.63
C ALA A 357 2.35 12.80 -25.03
N ASN A 358 3.28 13.77 -25.04
CA ASN A 358 3.96 14.27 -26.23
C ASN A 358 5.40 13.77 -26.32
N LYS A 359 6.06 13.55 -25.18
CA LYS A 359 7.44 13.06 -25.12
C LYS A 359 7.51 11.71 -24.40
N TYR A 360 7.07 11.69 -23.14
CA TYR A 360 7.28 10.52 -22.27
C TYR A 360 6.06 10.15 -21.42
N VAL A 361 5.93 8.86 -21.14
CA VAL A 361 5.08 8.36 -20.06
C VAL A 361 5.98 7.74 -18.99
N VAL A 362 5.85 8.21 -17.75
CA VAL A 362 6.45 7.53 -16.59
C VAL A 362 5.40 6.59 -16.03
N TYR A 363 5.54 5.30 -16.33
CA TYR A 363 4.71 4.25 -15.77
C TYR A 363 5.34 3.74 -14.48
N SER A 364 4.58 3.71 -13.39
CA SER A 364 5.06 3.21 -12.12
C SER A 364 3.98 2.45 -11.36
N THR A 365 4.41 1.52 -10.51
CA THR A 365 3.54 0.85 -9.55
C THR A 365 4.28 0.66 -8.23
N CYS A 366 3.53 0.52 -7.14
CA CYS A 366 4.06 -0.01 -5.87
C CYS A 366 3.92 -1.53 -5.75
N SER A 367 4.02 -2.25 -6.88
CA SER A 367 3.97 -3.71 -6.98
C SER A 367 5.34 -4.28 -7.33
N LEU A 368 5.64 -5.45 -6.77
CA LEU A 368 6.80 -6.27 -7.11
C LEU A 368 6.48 -7.32 -8.20
N GLU A 369 5.24 -7.38 -8.68
CA GLU A 369 4.77 -8.42 -9.58
C GLU A 369 5.06 -8.09 -11.06
N PRO A 370 5.74 -8.97 -11.83
CA PRO A 370 6.06 -8.72 -13.23
C PRO A 370 4.83 -8.47 -14.13
N GLU A 371 3.71 -9.13 -13.83
CA GLU A 371 2.44 -9.01 -14.54
C GLU A 371 1.83 -7.60 -14.48
N GLU A 372 2.21 -6.81 -13.47
CA GLU A 372 1.81 -5.43 -13.28
C GLU A 372 2.89 -4.43 -13.71
N ASN A 373 4.06 -4.92 -14.13
CA ASN A 373 5.24 -4.13 -14.41
C ASN A 373 5.74 -4.43 -15.84
N ASP A 374 6.72 -5.31 -15.95
CA ASP A 374 7.39 -5.68 -17.19
C ASP A 374 6.41 -6.09 -18.30
N GLU A 375 5.42 -6.91 -17.97
CA GLU A 375 4.45 -7.40 -18.96
C GLU A 375 3.49 -6.32 -19.46
N ILE A 376 3.26 -5.27 -18.65
CA ILE A 376 2.40 -4.14 -19.02
C ILE A 376 3.09 -3.26 -20.05
N VAL A 377 4.38 -2.99 -19.83
CA VAL A 377 5.15 -2.06 -20.66
C VAL A 377 5.84 -2.72 -21.86
N ALA A 378 5.90 -4.05 -21.92
CA ALA A 378 6.55 -4.81 -22.98
C ALA A 378 6.23 -4.36 -24.43
N PRO A 379 4.99 -3.90 -24.76
CA PRO A 379 4.68 -3.41 -26.11
C PRO A 379 5.24 -2.03 -26.47
N TYR A 380 5.81 -1.29 -25.51
CA TYR A 380 6.19 0.12 -25.69
C TYR A 380 7.71 0.32 -25.72
N ALA A 381 8.15 1.34 -26.45
CA ALA A 381 9.56 1.73 -26.49
C ALA A 381 9.99 2.33 -25.14
N ARG A 382 11.05 1.77 -24.55
CA ARG A 382 11.60 2.20 -23.26
C ARG A 382 12.86 3.04 -23.44
N VAL A 383 13.13 3.88 -22.45
CA VAL A 383 14.36 4.64 -22.28
C VAL A 383 14.84 4.45 -20.85
N ASP A 384 16.14 4.58 -20.58
CA ASP A 384 16.65 4.40 -19.22
C ASP A 384 16.09 5.50 -18.32
N VAL A 385 15.61 5.11 -17.13
CA VAL A 385 15.04 6.05 -16.14
C VAL A 385 16.02 7.10 -15.64
N ASP A 386 17.32 6.87 -15.83
CA ASP A 386 18.37 7.81 -15.46
C ASP A 386 18.75 8.78 -16.60
N GLY A 387 17.96 8.80 -17.68
CA GLY A 387 18.14 9.73 -18.79
C GLY A 387 19.44 9.52 -19.56
N ARG A 388 20.10 8.35 -19.41
CA ARG A 388 21.16 7.91 -20.32
C ARG A 388 20.53 7.34 -21.58
N TRP A 389 21.05 7.76 -22.73
CA TRP A 389 20.57 7.33 -24.04
C TRP A 389 21.72 6.59 -24.74
N GLN A 390 21.52 5.31 -25.08
CA GLN A 390 22.35 4.66 -26.09
C GLN A 390 21.65 4.79 -27.44
N MET A 391 22.21 5.62 -28.32
CA MET A 391 21.78 5.72 -29.71
C MET A 391 22.39 4.57 -30.54
N ALA A 392 21.77 4.22 -31.67
CA ALA A 392 22.19 3.12 -32.53
C ALA A 392 23.59 3.30 -33.17
N ASP A 393 24.18 4.49 -33.04
CA ASP A 393 25.52 4.87 -33.50
C ASP A 393 26.59 4.83 -32.39
N GLY A 394 26.21 4.50 -31.15
CA GLY A 394 27.14 4.36 -30.02
C GLY A 394 27.55 5.67 -29.33
N GLU A 395 26.95 6.82 -29.68
CA GLU A 395 27.17 8.06 -28.93
C GLU A 395 26.29 8.12 -27.66
N GLU A 396 26.91 8.22 -26.49
CA GLU A 396 26.24 8.48 -25.21
C GLU A 396 26.02 10.00 -25.06
N ARG A 397 24.76 10.45 -25.03
CA ARG A 397 24.42 11.83 -24.66
C ARG A 397 23.64 11.81 -23.36
N ALA A 398 24.11 12.53 -22.34
CA ALA A 398 23.36 12.72 -21.10
C ALA A 398 22.17 13.67 -21.32
N SER A 399 21.02 13.38 -20.69
CA SER A 399 19.93 14.35 -20.58
C SER A 399 20.43 15.68 -19.98
N PRO A 400 19.98 16.86 -20.45
CA PRO A 400 20.38 18.17 -19.92
C PRO A 400 20.09 18.38 -18.43
N SER A 401 19.20 17.57 -17.84
CA SER A 401 18.94 17.51 -16.41
C SER A 401 19.76 16.38 -15.81
N ALA A 402 21.02 16.65 -15.44
CA ALA A 402 21.80 15.74 -14.60
C ALA A 402 20.93 15.31 -13.42
N ILE A 403 20.59 14.03 -13.40
CA ILE A 403 19.64 13.48 -12.47
C ILE A 403 20.20 13.62 -11.07
N ARG A 404 19.48 14.38 -10.24
CA ARG A 404 19.88 14.75 -8.87
C ARG A 404 19.51 13.68 -7.86
N HIS A 405 19.57 12.40 -8.24
CA HIS A 405 19.38 11.34 -7.25
C HIS A 405 20.67 11.16 -6.45
N ALA A 406 20.52 10.78 -5.19
CA ALA A 406 21.66 10.41 -4.36
C ALA A 406 22.32 9.12 -4.89
N PRO A 407 23.62 8.89 -4.65
CA PRO A 407 24.36 7.76 -5.24
C PRO A 407 23.71 6.39 -5.06
N SER A 408 23.02 6.16 -3.95
CA SER A 408 22.33 4.89 -3.67
C SER A 408 21.14 4.61 -4.61
N PHE A 409 20.64 5.60 -5.36
CA PHE A 409 19.58 5.39 -6.34
C PHE A 409 20.01 4.51 -7.52
N SER A 410 21.25 4.67 -8.01
CA SER A 410 21.72 3.96 -9.20
C SER A 410 21.85 2.45 -8.99
N GLU A 411 22.03 2.02 -7.72
CA GLU A 411 22.06 0.62 -7.31
C GLU A 411 20.75 -0.13 -7.59
N TRP A 412 19.63 0.60 -7.69
CA TRP A 412 18.30 0.06 -7.94
C TRP A 412 17.83 0.24 -9.38
N ILE A 413 18.74 0.62 -10.28
CA ILE A 413 18.48 0.66 -11.72
C ILE A 413 18.96 -0.64 -12.37
N GLU A 414 18.00 -1.44 -12.80
CA GLU A 414 18.23 -2.74 -13.43
C GLU A 414 17.80 -2.66 -14.90
N SER A 415 18.77 -2.68 -15.81
CA SER A 415 18.52 -2.58 -17.26
C SER A 415 17.64 -1.39 -17.65
N GLY A 416 17.98 -0.20 -17.10
CA GLY A 416 17.27 1.04 -17.38
C GLY A 416 15.93 1.20 -16.64
N VAL A 417 15.58 0.28 -15.75
CA VAL A 417 14.32 0.27 -14.98
C VAL A 417 14.61 0.51 -13.50
N LEU A 418 13.86 1.40 -12.85
CA LEU A 418 13.92 1.50 -11.40
C LEU A 418 13.19 0.30 -10.78
N ARG A 419 13.87 -0.45 -9.91
CA ARG A 419 13.30 -1.54 -9.11
C ARG A 419 13.68 -1.38 -7.64
N LEU A 420 13.02 -0.45 -6.97
CA LEU A 420 13.11 -0.37 -5.51
C LEU A 420 12.35 -1.55 -4.92
N THR A 421 13.01 -2.30 -4.05
CA THR A 421 12.40 -3.38 -3.28
C THR A 421 12.56 -3.08 -1.78
N PRO A 422 11.74 -3.69 -0.88
CA PRO A 422 11.76 -3.36 0.55
C PRO A 422 13.13 -3.45 1.24
N ASP A 423 14.04 -4.29 0.74
CA ASP A 423 15.42 -4.45 1.21
C ASP A 423 16.31 -3.22 0.96
N SER A 424 15.84 -2.25 0.16
CA SER A 424 16.43 -0.91 0.05
C SER A 424 16.25 -0.06 1.31
N GLY A 425 15.33 -0.46 2.19
CA GLY A 425 14.90 0.33 3.34
C GLY A 425 13.77 1.32 3.04
N ALA A 426 13.33 1.45 1.78
CA ALA A 426 12.11 2.15 1.37
C ALA A 426 10.97 1.16 1.04
N ASP A 427 9.79 1.67 0.67
CA ASP A 427 8.75 0.81 0.07
C ASP A 427 9.17 0.38 -1.35
N GLY A 428 8.67 -0.77 -1.79
CA GLY A 428 8.92 -1.28 -3.12
C GLY A 428 8.15 -0.52 -4.21
N PHE A 429 8.88 -0.08 -5.23
CA PHE A 429 8.35 0.60 -6.41
C PHE A 429 9.09 0.15 -7.66
N THR A 430 8.35 -0.02 -8.74
CA THR A 430 8.92 -0.20 -10.09
C THR A 430 8.54 0.99 -10.96
N ALA A 431 9.48 1.52 -11.74
CA ALA A 431 9.19 2.57 -12.70
C ALA A 431 9.92 2.41 -14.02
N PHE A 432 9.22 2.75 -15.09
CA PHE A 432 9.66 2.73 -16.47
C PHE A 432 9.40 4.10 -17.08
N VAL A 433 10.32 4.55 -17.93
CA VAL A 433 10.09 5.70 -18.80
C VAL A 433 9.89 5.19 -20.22
N LEU A 434 8.73 5.52 -20.78
CA LEU A 434 8.32 5.09 -22.12
C LEU A 434 8.37 6.29 -23.06
N ARG A 435 8.87 6.07 -24.26
CA ARG A 435 8.90 7.08 -25.33
C ARG A 435 7.62 6.99 -26.17
N VAL A 436 7.00 8.15 -26.40
CA VAL A 436 5.80 8.31 -27.25
C VAL A 436 6.16 8.43 -28.73
#